data_AF-A0A5B8KZW4-F1
#
_entry.id   AF-A0A5B8KZW4-F1
#
_cell.length_a   1.000
_cell.length_b   1.000
_cell.length_c   1.000
_cell.angle_alpha   90.00
_cell.angle_beta   90.00
_cell.angle_gamma   90.00
#
_symmetry.space_group_name_H-M   'P 1'
#
loop_
_entity.id
_entity.type
_entity.pdbx_description
1 polymer ?
#
loop_
_entity_poly.entity_id
_entity_poly.type
_entity_poly.pdbx_seq_one_letter_code
_entity_poly.pdbx_strand_id
1 'polypeptide(L)'
;MSTIGRLALALVVFGAAGGLLFWFLTGPNRLPQQTIAALPAGDAVRGERIFWAGGCTSCHARPKAEGDAVLELAGGLRLETPFGTFVAPNISPHVRDGIGGWSVGDFANAMMRGVSPEGRHYYPAFPFTSYARMEPGDVADLFAFLKTLPEVEGRAPGHELGFPFNIRRGLGLWKMLYLDPAPVVALADDAPEEVARGRYLVEGPGHCGECHSPRDAIGGLRKDEWLAGAVAAEGDGIVPNITSGEGGIGWSAGEIAYYLESGFTPDFDTAGGAMVAVQKNMAKLPAEDREAIAAYLKAVPARPNGYPARQ
;
A
#
# COMPACT_ATOMS: atom_id res chain seq x y z
N MET A 1 11.07 -49.14 -24.62
CA MET A 1 11.54 -48.31 -23.49
C MET A 1 11.64 -49.19 -22.25
N SER A 2 12.77 -49.13 -21.54
CA SER A 2 12.92 -49.77 -20.22
C SER A 2 11.98 -49.10 -19.21
N THR A 3 11.69 -49.79 -18.10
CA THR A 3 10.89 -49.25 -16.98
C THR A 3 11.47 -47.92 -16.48
N ILE A 4 12.80 -47.80 -16.44
CA ILE A 4 13.52 -46.57 -16.12
C ILE A 4 13.20 -45.45 -17.11
N GLY A 5 13.18 -45.75 -18.42
CA GLY A 5 12.82 -44.76 -19.45
C GLY A 5 11.37 -44.27 -19.35
N ARG A 6 10.43 -45.14 -18.94
CA ARG A 6 9.03 -44.74 -18.70
C ARG A 6 8.88 -43.87 -17.46
N LEU A 7 9.59 -44.17 -16.38
CA LEU A 7 9.60 -43.37 -15.16
C LEU A 7 10.24 -41.98 -15.39
N ALA A 8 11.36 -41.92 -16.13
CA ALA A 8 11.99 -40.67 -16.50
C ALA A 8 11.07 -39.80 -17.37
N LEU A 9 10.41 -40.41 -18.37
CA LEU A 9 9.44 -39.69 -19.21
C LEU A 9 8.25 -39.19 -18.37
N ALA A 10 7.71 -40.01 -17.47
CA ALA A 10 6.62 -39.61 -16.58
C ALA A 10 7.03 -38.41 -15.71
N LEU A 11 8.22 -38.42 -15.10
CA LEU A 11 8.72 -37.30 -14.29
C LEU A 11 8.85 -36.01 -15.12
N VAL A 12 9.36 -36.10 -16.36
CA VAL A 12 9.44 -34.93 -17.24
C VAL A 12 8.06 -34.40 -17.60
N VAL A 13 7.11 -35.27 -17.94
CA VAL A 13 5.73 -34.88 -18.28
C VAL A 13 5.03 -34.25 -17.08
N PHE A 14 5.12 -34.85 -15.90
CA PHE A 14 4.54 -34.30 -14.68
C PHE A 14 5.22 -32.99 -14.26
N GLY A 15 6.54 -32.88 -14.41
CA GLY A 15 7.28 -31.65 -14.16
C GLY A 15 6.87 -30.53 -15.12
N ALA A 16 6.73 -30.83 -16.41
CA ALA A 16 6.27 -29.86 -17.41
C ALA A 16 4.81 -29.44 -17.17
N ALA A 17 3.92 -30.38 -16.89
CA ALA A 17 2.52 -30.10 -16.57
C ALA A 17 2.40 -29.27 -15.29
N GLY A 18 3.16 -29.61 -14.24
CA GLY A 18 3.24 -28.84 -13.00
C GLY A 18 3.80 -27.43 -13.22
N GLY A 19 4.83 -27.30 -14.04
CA GLY A 19 5.41 -26.00 -14.40
C GLY A 19 4.46 -25.12 -15.21
N LEU A 20 3.72 -25.70 -16.17
CA LEU A 20 2.68 -24.98 -16.92
C LEU A 20 1.53 -24.56 -16.00
N LEU A 21 1.04 -25.45 -15.14
CA LEU A 21 -0.01 -25.14 -14.18
C LEU A 21 0.42 -24.04 -13.23
N PHE A 22 1.63 -24.13 -12.66
CA PHE A 22 2.22 -23.08 -11.83
C PHE A 22 2.27 -21.77 -12.59
N TRP A 23 2.76 -21.78 -13.84
CA TRP A 23 2.79 -20.58 -14.67
C TRP A 23 1.38 -19.99 -14.78
N PHE A 24 0.40 -20.72 -15.30
CA PHE A 24 -0.96 -20.18 -15.47
C PHE A 24 -1.58 -19.68 -14.16
N LEU A 25 -1.50 -20.44 -13.08
CA LEU A 25 -2.10 -20.07 -11.79
C LEU A 25 -1.45 -18.82 -11.18
N THR A 26 -0.13 -18.67 -11.32
CA THR A 26 0.60 -17.52 -10.79
C THR A 26 0.65 -16.34 -11.76
N GLY A 27 -0.15 -16.38 -12.83
CA GLY A 27 -0.29 -15.26 -13.74
C GLY A 27 -0.90 -14.02 -13.07
N PRO A 28 -0.54 -12.81 -13.52
CA PRO A 28 -1.20 -11.59 -13.05
C PRO A 28 -2.69 -11.62 -13.37
N ASN A 29 -3.51 -11.48 -12.32
CA ASN A 29 -4.95 -11.36 -12.41
C ASN A 29 -5.34 -9.88 -12.42
N ARG A 30 -6.08 -9.45 -13.45
CA ARG A 30 -6.55 -8.07 -13.62
C ARG A 30 -7.97 -7.91 -13.06
N LEU A 31 -8.41 -6.67 -12.88
CA LEU A 31 -9.81 -6.38 -12.61
C LEU A 31 -10.69 -6.92 -13.75
N PRO A 32 -11.90 -7.43 -13.44
CA PRO A 32 -12.85 -7.83 -14.47
C PRO A 32 -13.12 -6.68 -15.45
N GLN A 33 -13.27 -6.99 -16.73
CA GLN A 33 -13.50 -5.98 -17.76
C GLN A 33 -14.77 -5.15 -17.48
N GLN A 34 -15.77 -5.76 -16.85
CA GLN A 34 -17.01 -5.08 -16.43
C GLN A 34 -16.73 -4.01 -15.36
N THR A 35 -15.87 -4.31 -14.39
CA THR A 35 -15.43 -3.33 -13.37
C THR A 35 -14.70 -2.17 -14.03
N ILE A 36 -13.79 -2.44 -14.98
CA ILE A 36 -13.06 -1.39 -15.71
C ILE A 36 -14.01 -0.53 -16.54
N ALA A 37 -14.96 -1.15 -17.24
CA ALA A 37 -15.94 -0.46 -18.06
C ALA A 37 -16.95 0.37 -17.23
N ALA A 38 -17.16 0.01 -15.97
CA ALA A 38 -18.02 0.72 -15.03
C ALA A 38 -17.31 1.82 -14.23
N LEU A 39 -16.00 2.03 -14.44
CA LEU A 39 -15.28 3.12 -13.78
C LEU A 39 -15.88 4.47 -14.19
N PRO A 40 -16.23 5.34 -13.24
CA PRO A 40 -16.77 6.65 -13.55
C PRO A 40 -15.69 7.54 -14.18
N ALA A 41 -16.12 8.65 -14.78
CA ALA A 41 -15.21 9.75 -15.03
C ALA A 41 -14.69 10.29 -13.69
N GLY A 42 -13.37 10.41 -13.55
CA GLY A 42 -12.74 10.90 -12.33
C GLY A 42 -12.93 12.41 -12.14
N ASP A 43 -12.96 12.83 -10.90
CA ASP A 43 -13.02 14.22 -10.43
C ASP A 43 -11.72 14.55 -9.68
N ALA A 44 -10.94 15.49 -10.22
CA ALA A 44 -9.66 15.87 -9.65
C ALA A 44 -9.77 16.49 -8.25
N VAL A 45 -10.89 17.15 -7.91
CA VAL A 45 -11.07 17.76 -6.58
C VAL A 45 -11.23 16.67 -5.52
N ARG A 46 -12.03 15.64 -5.81
CA ARG A 46 -12.11 14.46 -4.93
C ARG A 46 -10.81 13.65 -4.95
N GLY A 47 -10.14 13.60 -6.10
CA GLY A 47 -8.86 12.93 -6.28
C GLY A 47 -7.74 13.50 -5.43
N GLU A 48 -7.71 14.82 -5.23
CA GLU A 48 -6.73 15.48 -4.35
C GLU A 48 -6.81 14.95 -2.91
N ARG A 49 -8.02 14.75 -2.40
CA ARG A 49 -8.24 14.18 -1.06
C ARG A 49 -7.64 12.78 -0.96
N ILE A 50 -7.83 11.94 -1.97
CA ILE A 50 -7.28 10.58 -2.02
C ILE A 50 -5.76 10.59 -2.23
N PHE A 51 -5.23 11.55 -2.99
CA PHE A 51 -3.79 11.74 -3.18
C PHE A 51 -3.08 12.02 -1.86
N TRP A 52 -3.63 12.93 -1.05
CA TRP A 52 -3.11 13.22 0.28
C TRP A 52 -3.36 12.05 1.25
N ALA A 53 -4.53 11.41 1.21
CA ALA A 53 -4.76 10.21 2.03
C ALA A 53 -3.76 9.08 1.71
N GLY A 54 -3.46 8.89 0.42
CA GLY A 54 -2.51 7.90 -0.09
C GLY A 54 -1.04 8.17 0.23
N GLY A 55 -0.71 9.41 0.62
CA GLY A 55 0.68 9.82 0.86
C GLY A 55 1.56 9.67 -0.38
N CYS A 56 1.01 9.90 -1.59
CA CYS A 56 1.72 9.65 -2.85
C CYS A 56 3.08 10.40 -2.91
N THR A 57 3.14 11.60 -2.34
CA THR A 57 4.35 12.42 -2.26
C THR A 57 5.45 11.79 -1.41
N SER A 58 5.12 10.99 -0.38
CA SER A 58 6.11 10.38 0.52
C SER A 58 7.10 9.48 -0.21
N CYS A 59 6.68 8.86 -1.31
CA CYS A 59 7.53 7.99 -2.12
C CYS A 59 7.86 8.57 -3.49
N HIS A 60 6.93 9.29 -4.11
CA HIS A 60 7.05 9.68 -5.51
C HIS A 60 7.55 11.10 -5.72
N ALA A 61 7.57 11.97 -4.72
CA ALA A 61 8.24 13.26 -4.85
C ALA A 61 9.75 13.06 -5.10
N ARG A 62 10.40 14.03 -5.73
CA ARG A 62 11.88 14.03 -5.80
C ARG A 62 12.45 13.95 -4.37
N PRO A 63 13.56 13.21 -4.14
CA PRO A 63 14.23 13.21 -2.86
C PRO A 63 14.55 14.64 -2.41
N LYS A 64 14.21 14.97 -1.16
CA LYS A 64 14.37 16.32 -0.56
C LYS A 64 13.51 17.42 -1.18
N ALA A 65 12.45 17.08 -1.94
CA ALA A 65 11.47 18.04 -2.38
C ALA A 65 10.72 18.65 -1.18
N GLU A 66 10.44 19.95 -1.26
CA GLU A 66 9.71 20.72 -0.25
C GLU A 66 8.76 21.71 -0.94
N GLY A 67 7.76 22.19 -0.20
CA GLY A 67 6.74 23.09 -0.75
C GLY A 67 6.04 22.46 -1.95
N ASP A 68 5.78 23.26 -2.98
CA ASP A 68 5.08 22.79 -4.19
C ASP A 68 5.88 21.74 -4.99
N ALA A 69 7.20 21.65 -4.79
CA ALA A 69 8.04 20.67 -5.48
C ALA A 69 7.70 19.22 -5.08
N VAL A 70 6.99 19.00 -3.97
CA VAL A 70 6.51 17.65 -3.61
C VAL A 70 5.48 17.10 -4.60
N LEU A 71 4.86 17.98 -5.41
CA LEU A 71 3.94 17.60 -6.48
C LEU A 71 4.67 17.15 -7.76
N GLU A 72 5.99 17.34 -7.85
CA GLU A 72 6.80 16.77 -8.93
C GLU A 72 7.09 15.29 -8.66
N LEU A 73 6.21 14.42 -9.16
CA LEU A 73 6.21 12.98 -8.86
C LEU A 73 7.25 12.17 -9.67
N ALA A 74 8.51 12.58 -9.62
CA ALA A 74 9.64 11.98 -10.35
C ALA A 74 10.05 10.58 -9.86
N GLY A 75 9.67 10.20 -8.64
CA GLY A 75 10.14 9.01 -7.95
C GLY A 75 11.59 9.11 -7.47
N GLY A 76 12.18 7.94 -7.22
CA GLY A 76 13.57 7.81 -6.82
C GLY A 76 13.80 7.59 -5.33
N LEU A 77 12.76 7.59 -4.48
CA LEU A 77 12.89 7.10 -3.11
C LEU A 77 13.38 5.65 -3.12
N ARG A 78 14.43 5.36 -2.35
CA ARG A 78 14.99 4.04 -2.16
C ARG A 78 14.51 3.49 -0.83
N LEU A 79 13.84 2.34 -0.86
CA LEU A 79 13.39 1.60 0.31
C LEU A 79 14.29 0.38 0.46
N GLU A 80 15.21 0.44 1.41
CA GLU A 80 16.12 -0.65 1.71
C GLU A 80 15.40 -1.66 2.61
N THR A 81 15.37 -2.93 2.20
CA THR A 81 14.67 -3.98 2.93
C THR A 81 15.53 -5.24 2.99
N PRO A 82 15.19 -6.22 3.84
CA PRO A 82 15.84 -7.53 3.82
C PRO A 82 15.74 -8.28 2.46
N PHE A 83 14.81 -7.88 1.59
CA PHE A 83 14.60 -8.47 0.26
C PHE A 83 15.42 -7.79 -0.85
N GLY A 84 16.12 -6.69 -0.53
CA GLY A 84 16.81 -5.80 -1.46
C GLY A 84 16.19 -4.40 -1.50
N THR A 85 16.60 -3.60 -2.48
CA THR A 85 16.21 -2.19 -2.55
C THR A 85 15.09 -1.98 -3.56
N PHE A 86 13.94 -1.51 -3.07
CA PHE A 86 12.86 -1.03 -3.92
C PHE A 86 13.08 0.45 -4.23
N VAL A 87 12.64 0.86 -5.42
CA VAL A 87 12.80 2.23 -5.90
C VAL A 87 11.46 2.70 -6.40
N ALA A 88 10.96 3.81 -5.86
CA ALA A 88 9.68 4.38 -6.28
C ALA A 88 9.79 4.90 -7.73
N PRO A 89 8.88 4.50 -8.64
CA PRO A 89 8.90 4.97 -10.02
C PRO A 89 8.44 6.43 -10.16
N ASN A 90 8.73 7.03 -11.32
CA ASN A 90 8.06 8.26 -11.75
C ASN A 90 6.58 7.95 -12.04
N ILE A 91 5.68 8.69 -11.38
CA ILE A 91 4.23 8.60 -11.60
C ILE A 91 3.61 9.94 -12.02
N SER A 92 4.43 10.89 -12.45
CA SER A 92 3.96 12.14 -13.05
C SER A 92 3.10 11.86 -14.31
N PRO A 93 2.29 12.82 -14.79
CA PRO A 93 1.52 12.65 -16.01
C PRO A 93 2.35 12.74 -17.29
N HIS A 94 3.69 12.75 -17.20
CA HIS A 94 4.54 12.69 -18.38
C HIS A 94 4.25 11.41 -19.20
N VAL A 95 4.01 11.57 -20.51
CA VAL A 95 3.52 10.48 -21.39
C VAL A 95 4.48 9.29 -21.50
N ARG A 96 5.78 9.55 -21.66
CA ARG A 96 6.82 8.51 -21.84
C ARG A 96 7.41 8.01 -20.53
N ASP A 97 7.72 8.92 -19.61
CA ASP A 97 8.54 8.64 -18.43
C ASP A 97 7.74 8.44 -17.14
N GLY A 98 6.47 8.87 -17.11
CA GLY A 98 5.51 8.63 -16.02
C GLY A 98 4.30 7.80 -16.47
N ILE A 99 3.12 8.11 -15.92
CA ILE A 99 1.85 7.42 -16.20
C ILE A 99 0.95 8.17 -17.20
N GLY A 100 1.50 9.15 -17.93
CA GLY A 100 0.74 9.98 -18.86
C GLY A 100 -0.01 9.20 -19.95
N GLY A 101 0.59 8.13 -20.47
CA GLY A 101 -0.02 7.26 -21.48
C GLY A 101 -0.96 6.17 -20.96
N TRP A 102 -1.15 6.06 -19.63
CA TRP A 102 -2.00 5.00 -19.05
C TRP A 102 -3.48 5.31 -19.21
N SER A 103 -4.30 4.26 -19.33
CA SER A 103 -5.75 4.36 -19.12
C SER A 103 -6.09 4.31 -17.63
N VAL A 104 -7.31 4.74 -17.26
CA VAL A 104 -7.81 4.59 -15.89
C VAL A 104 -7.90 3.11 -15.47
N GLY A 105 -8.17 2.21 -16.42
CA GLY A 105 -8.15 0.76 -16.18
C GLY A 105 -6.76 0.22 -15.88
N ASP A 106 -5.72 0.74 -16.53
CA ASP A 106 -4.33 0.38 -16.21
C ASP A 106 -3.95 0.86 -14.80
N PHE A 107 -4.32 2.10 -14.47
CA PHE A 107 -4.10 2.64 -13.14
C PHE A 107 -4.85 1.85 -12.06
N ALA A 108 -6.11 1.48 -12.29
CA ALA A 108 -6.89 0.65 -11.37
C ALA A 108 -6.31 -0.76 -11.20
N ASN A 109 -5.77 -1.36 -12.27
CA ASN A 109 -5.05 -2.63 -12.17
C ASN A 109 -3.74 -2.51 -11.37
N ALA A 110 -3.03 -1.40 -11.52
CA ALA A 110 -1.84 -1.13 -10.71
C ALA A 110 -2.23 -1.02 -9.23
N MET A 111 -3.15 -0.11 -8.89
CA MET A 111 -3.57 0.15 -7.52
C MET A 111 -4.21 -1.06 -6.85
N MET A 112 -5.24 -1.67 -7.45
CA MET A 112 -6.06 -2.67 -6.75
C MET A 112 -5.59 -4.10 -6.94
N ARG A 113 -4.75 -4.37 -7.96
CA ARG A 113 -4.27 -5.71 -8.29
C ARG A 113 -2.76 -5.82 -8.30
N GLY A 114 -2.02 -4.72 -8.23
CA GLY A 114 -0.57 -4.71 -8.36
C GLY A 114 -0.11 -5.26 -9.71
N VAL A 115 -0.80 -4.91 -10.81
CA VAL A 115 -0.49 -5.40 -12.16
C VAL A 115 -0.17 -4.22 -13.09
N SER A 116 0.97 -4.28 -13.78
CA SER A 116 1.38 -3.26 -14.74
C SER A 116 0.54 -3.29 -16.03
N PRO A 117 0.55 -2.21 -16.84
CA PRO A 117 -0.10 -2.19 -18.15
C PRO A 117 0.35 -3.35 -19.07
N GLU A 118 1.60 -3.78 -18.94
CA GLU A 118 2.17 -4.91 -19.69
C GLU A 118 1.89 -6.28 -19.07
N GLY A 119 1.14 -6.34 -17.98
CA GLY A 119 0.77 -7.60 -17.32
C GLY A 119 1.93 -8.18 -16.51
N ARG A 120 2.70 -7.36 -15.81
CA ARG A 120 3.70 -7.81 -14.83
C ARG A 120 3.19 -7.57 -13.42
N HIS A 121 3.54 -8.43 -12.48
CA HIS A 121 3.32 -8.14 -11.07
C HIS A 121 4.20 -6.96 -10.62
N TYR A 122 3.61 -6.05 -9.84
CA TYR A 122 4.32 -5.16 -8.94
C TYR A 122 4.67 -5.89 -7.64
N TYR A 123 5.77 -5.46 -7.03
CA TYR A 123 6.17 -5.91 -5.69
C TYR A 123 5.31 -5.24 -4.62
N PRO A 124 5.08 -5.90 -3.48
CA PRO A 124 4.19 -5.40 -2.43
C PRO A 124 4.71 -4.17 -1.67
N ALA A 125 5.94 -3.72 -1.95
CA ALA A 125 6.41 -2.38 -1.56
C ALA A 125 5.52 -1.26 -2.15
N PHE A 126 4.84 -1.53 -3.27
CA PHE A 126 3.68 -0.75 -3.69
C PHE A 126 2.45 -1.37 -2.98
N PRO A 127 1.77 -0.65 -2.07
CA PRO A 127 0.81 -1.24 -1.12
C PRO A 127 -0.56 -1.55 -1.76
N PHE A 128 -0.55 -2.26 -2.89
CA PHE A 128 -1.74 -2.69 -3.62
C PHE A 128 -2.64 -3.62 -2.80
N THR A 129 -2.12 -4.27 -1.74
CA THR A 129 -2.89 -5.07 -0.78
C THR A 129 -3.79 -4.22 0.10
N SER A 130 -3.41 -2.96 0.34
CA SER A 130 -4.24 -1.96 1.02
C SER A 130 -5.17 -1.29 0.03
N TYR A 131 -4.65 -0.84 -1.12
CA TYR A 131 -5.46 -0.22 -2.17
C TYR A 131 -6.51 -1.13 -2.80
N ALA A 132 -6.39 -2.45 -2.65
CA ALA A 132 -7.45 -3.39 -3.04
C ALA A 132 -8.79 -3.14 -2.32
N ARG A 133 -8.78 -2.41 -1.19
CA ARG A 133 -9.97 -1.99 -0.42
C ARG A 133 -10.48 -0.61 -0.80
N MET A 134 -9.83 0.08 -1.74
CA MET A 134 -10.31 1.37 -2.23
C MET A 134 -11.57 1.20 -3.08
N GLU A 135 -12.44 2.20 -3.05
CA GLU A 135 -13.56 2.26 -3.98
C GLU A 135 -13.02 2.53 -5.40
N PRO A 136 -13.51 1.81 -6.44
CA PRO A 136 -13.04 2.04 -7.81
C PRO A 136 -13.24 3.48 -8.30
N GLY A 137 -14.27 4.18 -7.79
CA GLY A 137 -14.50 5.61 -8.06
C GLY A 137 -13.38 6.50 -7.53
N ASP A 138 -12.93 6.28 -6.30
CA ASP A 138 -11.82 7.03 -5.69
C ASP A 138 -10.50 6.81 -6.43
N VAL A 139 -10.30 5.62 -7.00
CA VAL A 139 -9.14 5.32 -7.85
C VAL A 139 -9.21 6.11 -9.17
N ALA A 140 -10.40 6.26 -9.75
CA ALA A 140 -10.60 7.09 -10.94
C ALA A 140 -10.41 8.58 -10.64
N ASP A 141 -10.92 9.06 -9.51
CA ASP A 141 -10.75 10.43 -9.03
C ASP A 141 -9.27 10.74 -8.77
N LEU A 142 -8.55 9.86 -8.07
CA LEU A 142 -7.10 9.97 -7.86
C LEU A 142 -6.35 10.07 -9.19
N PHE A 143 -6.70 9.22 -10.17
CA PHE A 143 -6.07 9.28 -11.48
C PHE A 143 -6.32 10.61 -12.18
N ALA A 144 -7.54 11.15 -12.09
CA ALA A 144 -7.88 12.46 -12.65
C ALA A 144 -7.04 13.58 -12.01
N PHE A 145 -6.82 13.55 -10.69
CA PHE A 145 -5.94 14.50 -10.01
C PHE A 145 -4.48 14.34 -10.42
N LEU A 146 -3.96 13.12 -10.50
CA LEU A 146 -2.57 12.89 -10.95
C LEU A 146 -2.31 13.45 -12.36
N LYS A 147 -3.33 13.50 -13.22
CA LYS A 147 -3.25 14.11 -14.56
C LYS A 147 -3.15 15.63 -14.55
N THR A 148 -3.47 16.31 -13.44
CA THR A 148 -3.35 17.77 -13.32
C THR A 148 -2.00 18.22 -12.77
N LEU A 149 -1.15 17.29 -12.32
CA LEU A 149 0.15 17.59 -11.72
C LEU A 149 1.23 17.92 -12.76
N PRO A 150 2.37 18.52 -12.36
CA PRO A 150 3.47 18.78 -13.27
C PRO A 150 4.03 17.51 -13.92
N GLU A 151 4.28 17.57 -15.22
CA GLU A 151 5.03 16.53 -15.93
C GLU A 151 6.50 16.56 -15.51
N VAL A 152 7.08 15.38 -15.29
CA VAL A 152 8.50 15.26 -14.96
C VAL A 152 9.17 14.28 -15.91
N GLU A 153 10.20 14.75 -16.61
CA GLU A 153 11.02 13.92 -17.47
C GLU A 153 11.96 13.00 -16.67
N GLY A 154 12.29 11.86 -17.27
CA GLY A 154 13.25 10.90 -16.71
C GLY A 154 12.60 9.79 -15.90
N ARG A 155 13.19 8.60 -15.98
CA ARG A 155 12.73 7.41 -15.26
C ARG A 155 13.61 7.15 -14.05
N ALA A 156 12.99 6.87 -12.91
CA ALA A 156 13.69 6.33 -11.76
C ALA A 156 14.36 4.98 -12.13
N PRO A 157 15.50 4.62 -11.51
CA PRO A 157 16.13 3.34 -11.74
C PRO A 157 15.22 2.17 -11.32
N GLY A 158 15.46 1.00 -11.88
CA GLY A 158 14.77 -0.22 -11.48
C GLY A 158 15.14 -0.65 -10.05
N HIS A 159 14.38 -1.59 -9.50
CA HIS A 159 14.70 -2.18 -8.20
C HIS A 159 15.99 -3.00 -8.26
N GLU A 160 16.69 -3.07 -7.14
CA GLU A 160 17.94 -3.81 -6.95
C GLU A 160 17.65 -5.02 -6.07
N LEU A 161 17.11 -6.08 -6.68
CA LEU A 161 16.71 -7.31 -6.00
C LEU A 161 17.58 -8.48 -6.45
N GLY A 162 18.11 -9.23 -5.48
CA GLY A 162 18.84 -10.46 -5.73
C GLY A 162 17.91 -11.65 -6.03
N PHE A 163 18.49 -12.76 -6.47
CA PHE A 163 17.77 -14.03 -6.48
C PHE A 163 17.43 -14.47 -5.04
N PRO A 164 16.23 -15.01 -4.77
CA PRO A 164 15.15 -15.32 -5.72
C PRO A 164 14.14 -14.18 -5.97
N PHE A 165 14.26 -13.05 -5.28
CA PHE A 165 13.27 -11.97 -5.28
C PHE A 165 13.17 -11.20 -6.60
N ASN A 166 14.15 -11.32 -7.50
CA ASN A 166 14.05 -10.80 -8.86
C ASN A 166 13.07 -11.57 -9.76
N ILE A 167 12.62 -12.77 -9.36
CA ILE A 167 11.66 -13.58 -10.12
C ILE A 167 10.23 -13.22 -9.70
N ARG A 168 9.62 -12.30 -10.44
CA ARG A 168 8.26 -11.78 -10.17
C ARG A 168 7.14 -12.82 -10.20
N ARG A 169 7.37 -14.03 -10.73
CA ARG A 169 6.31 -15.05 -10.83
C ARG A 169 5.90 -15.58 -9.46
N GLY A 170 6.81 -15.62 -8.49
CA GLY A 170 6.49 -15.97 -7.10
C GLY A 170 5.44 -15.06 -6.46
N LEU A 171 5.31 -13.82 -6.94
CA LEU A 171 4.30 -12.87 -6.47
C LEU A 171 2.87 -13.32 -6.77
N GLY A 172 2.65 -14.18 -7.77
CA GLY A 172 1.33 -14.76 -8.02
C GLY A 172 0.85 -15.59 -6.83
N LEU A 173 1.71 -16.46 -6.28
CA LEU A 173 1.41 -17.22 -5.07
C LEU A 173 1.27 -16.30 -3.85
N TRP A 174 2.17 -15.34 -3.71
CA TRP A 174 2.11 -14.36 -2.62
C TRP A 174 0.76 -13.62 -2.61
N LYS A 175 0.28 -13.17 -3.77
CA LYS A 175 -1.03 -12.50 -3.88
C LYS A 175 -2.20 -13.42 -3.51
N MET A 176 -2.13 -14.72 -3.79
CA MET A 176 -3.19 -15.65 -3.36
C MET A 176 -3.32 -15.72 -1.83
N LEU A 177 -2.23 -15.44 -1.10
CA LEU A 177 -2.23 -15.46 0.37
C LEU A 177 -2.62 -14.11 0.98
N TYR A 178 -2.22 -12.98 0.38
CA TYR A 178 -2.32 -11.67 1.01
C TYR A 178 -3.17 -10.63 0.27
N LEU A 179 -3.49 -10.83 -1.01
CA LEU A 179 -4.33 -9.89 -1.77
C LEU A 179 -5.81 -10.20 -1.52
N ASP A 180 -6.35 -9.52 -0.53
CA ASP A 180 -7.74 -9.66 -0.12
C ASP A 180 -8.40 -8.28 0.02
N PRO A 181 -9.42 -7.98 -0.82
CA PRO A 181 -10.13 -6.70 -0.82
C PRO A 181 -11.12 -6.56 0.34
N ALA A 182 -11.34 -7.61 1.15
CA ALA A 182 -12.19 -7.50 2.33
C ALA A 182 -11.55 -6.57 3.38
N PRO A 183 -12.38 -5.86 4.17
CA PRO A 183 -11.91 -5.14 5.35
C PRO A 183 -11.20 -6.08 6.31
N VAL A 184 -10.14 -5.58 6.97
CA VAL A 184 -9.41 -6.32 8.00
C VAL A 184 -10.24 -6.39 9.28
N VAL A 185 -10.87 -5.27 9.67
CA VAL A 185 -11.77 -5.22 10.82
C VAL A 185 -13.22 -5.22 10.34
N ALA A 186 -13.95 -6.27 10.73
CA ALA A 186 -15.40 -6.30 10.60
C ALA A 186 -16.01 -5.31 11.60
N LEU A 187 -16.83 -4.39 11.09
CA LEU A 187 -17.63 -3.48 11.90
C LEU A 187 -19.02 -4.10 12.09
N ALA A 188 -19.68 -3.75 13.19
CA ALA A 188 -21.10 -4.07 13.38
C ALA A 188 -21.95 -3.34 12.31
N ASP A 189 -23.11 -3.91 11.98
CA ASP A 189 -24.01 -3.35 10.96
C ASP A 189 -24.53 -1.95 11.32
N ASP A 190 -24.56 -1.61 12.61
CA ASP A 190 -24.96 -0.33 13.17
C ASP A 190 -23.78 0.58 13.56
N ALA A 191 -22.55 0.24 13.11
CA ALA A 191 -21.38 1.07 13.37
C ALA A 191 -21.59 2.50 12.82
N PRO A 192 -21.19 3.54 13.57
CA PRO A 192 -21.31 4.92 13.09
C PRO A 192 -20.59 5.12 11.75
N GLU A 193 -21.18 5.93 10.88
CA GLU A 193 -20.63 6.23 9.54
C GLU A 193 -19.19 6.77 9.61
N GLU A 194 -18.90 7.59 10.61
CA GLU A 194 -17.56 8.10 10.90
C GLU A 194 -16.53 6.96 11.12
N VAL A 195 -16.90 5.90 11.83
CA VAL A 195 -16.02 4.74 12.05
C VAL A 195 -15.83 3.95 10.76
N ALA A 196 -16.88 3.80 9.95
CA ALA A 196 -16.78 3.15 8.65
C ALA A 196 -15.89 3.94 7.68
N ARG A 197 -15.98 5.27 7.68
CA ARG A 197 -15.11 6.18 6.93
C ARG A 197 -13.66 6.09 7.40
N GLY A 198 -13.44 6.06 8.71
CA GLY A 198 -12.12 5.86 9.30
C GLY A 198 -11.49 4.54 8.91
N ARG A 199 -12.27 3.45 8.96
CA ARG A 199 -11.82 2.13 8.49
C ARG A 199 -11.38 2.19 7.05
N TYR A 200 -12.19 2.79 6.17
CA TYR A 200 -11.84 2.94 4.77
C TYR A 200 -10.49 3.62 4.62
N LEU A 201 -10.31 4.80 5.24
CA LEU A 201 -9.07 5.57 5.16
C LEU A 201 -7.86 4.81 5.71
N VAL A 202 -7.98 4.15 6.85
CA VAL A 202 -6.86 3.47 7.52
C VAL A 202 -6.46 2.17 6.83
N GLU A 203 -7.44 1.35 6.42
CA GLU A 203 -7.18 0.04 5.81
C GLU A 203 -6.93 0.09 4.29
N GLY A 204 -7.40 1.17 3.64
CA GLY A 204 -7.39 1.38 2.19
C GLY A 204 -6.32 2.39 1.75
N PRO A 205 -6.72 3.63 1.36
CA PRO A 205 -5.79 4.60 0.80
C PRO A 205 -4.68 5.01 1.77
N GLY A 206 -4.97 5.18 3.07
CA GLY A 206 -3.96 5.56 4.07
C GLY A 206 -2.99 4.46 4.47
N HIS A 207 -3.27 3.20 4.09
CA HIS A 207 -2.39 2.03 4.22
C HIS A 207 -1.66 1.90 5.57
N CYS A 208 -2.25 2.40 6.67
CA CYS A 208 -1.52 2.55 7.94
C CYS A 208 -1.03 1.20 8.47
N GLY A 209 -1.78 0.13 8.17
CA GLY A 209 -1.42 -1.23 8.51
C GLY A 209 -0.09 -1.70 7.92
N GLU A 210 0.37 -1.14 6.80
CA GLU A 210 1.62 -1.55 6.14
C GLU A 210 2.87 -1.23 6.99
N CYS A 211 2.77 -0.23 7.86
CA CYS A 211 3.82 0.11 8.83
C CYS A 211 3.46 -0.35 10.25
N HIS A 212 2.20 -0.21 10.64
CA HIS A 212 1.75 -0.45 12.02
C HIS A 212 1.35 -1.89 12.31
N SER A 213 1.57 -2.86 11.43
CA SER A 213 1.32 -4.28 11.75
C SER A 213 2.55 -5.15 11.41
N PRO A 214 2.81 -6.21 12.19
CA PRO A 214 3.91 -7.13 11.92
C PRO A 214 3.78 -7.82 10.56
N ARG A 215 4.91 -8.29 10.05
CA ARG A 215 4.99 -9.11 8.84
C ARG A 215 5.56 -10.49 9.15
N ASP A 216 5.13 -11.48 8.38
CA ASP A 216 5.72 -12.81 8.40
C ASP A 216 7.03 -12.88 7.59
N ALA A 217 7.65 -14.06 7.59
CA ALA A 217 8.95 -14.30 6.95
C ALA A 217 8.96 -14.07 5.42
N ILE A 218 7.80 -14.04 4.76
CA ILE A 218 7.69 -13.75 3.32
C ILE A 218 7.14 -12.36 3.03
N GLY A 219 7.15 -11.47 4.04
CA GLY A 219 6.77 -10.07 3.94
C GLY A 219 5.26 -9.82 3.91
N GLY A 220 4.46 -10.86 4.14
CA GLY A 220 3.00 -10.76 4.25
C GLY A 220 2.57 -10.14 5.57
N LEU A 221 1.53 -9.31 5.55
CA LEU A 221 1.04 -8.64 6.75
C LEU A 221 0.26 -9.61 7.66
N ARG A 222 0.58 -9.62 8.96
CA ARG A 222 -0.14 -10.40 9.98
C ARG A 222 -1.42 -9.67 10.40
N LYS A 223 -2.51 -9.93 9.69
CA LYS A 223 -3.84 -9.31 9.96
C LYS A 223 -4.41 -9.66 11.33
N ASP A 224 -3.99 -10.77 11.93
CA ASP A 224 -4.31 -11.15 13.32
C ASP A 224 -3.68 -10.21 14.37
N GLU A 225 -2.63 -9.49 13.98
CA GLU A 225 -1.92 -8.48 14.77
C GLU A 225 -2.10 -7.08 14.15
N TRP A 226 -3.25 -6.83 13.53
CA TRP A 226 -3.58 -5.56 12.87
C TRP A 226 -3.33 -4.37 13.79
N LEU A 227 -2.51 -3.42 13.32
CA LEU A 227 -2.14 -2.17 14.00
C LEU A 227 -1.40 -2.31 15.34
N ALA A 228 -0.91 -3.50 15.67
CA ALA A 228 -0.19 -3.83 16.90
C ALA A 228 1.24 -3.28 16.99
N GLY A 229 1.68 -2.51 15.99
CA GLY A 229 3.06 -2.03 15.83
C GLY A 229 3.98 -3.09 15.24
N ALA A 230 5.16 -2.68 14.79
CA ALA A 230 6.14 -3.57 14.16
C ALA A 230 7.57 -3.04 14.29
N VAL A 231 8.56 -3.89 14.03
CA VAL A 231 9.90 -3.41 13.66
C VAL A 231 9.79 -2.73 12.29
N ALA A 232 10.44 -1.58 12.13
CA ALA A 232 10.41 -0.86 10.86
C ALA A 232 10.90 -1.76 9.70
N ALA A 233 10.25 -1.68 8.54
CA ALA A 233 10.58 -2.52 7.39
C ALA A 233 12.02 -2.33 6.87
N GLU A 234 12.60 -1.15 7.14
CA GLU A 234 13.98 -0.79 6.82
C GLU A 234 15.00 -1.42 7.79
N GLY A 235 14.54 -2.05 8.87
CA GLY A 235 15.35 -2.80 9.82
C GLY A 235 15.71 -2.03 11.09
N ASP A 236 15.69 -0.69 11.05
CA ASP A 236 16.04 0.16 12.18
C ASP A 236 14.81 0.89 12.76
N GLY A 237 14.55 0.65 14.06
CA GLY A 237 13.50 1.33 14.80
C GLY A 237 12.18 0.55 14.94
N ILE A 238 11.25 1.17 15.67
CA ILE A 238 9.94 0.58 16.00
C ILE A 238 8.86 1.51 15.47
N VAL A 239 7.91 0.92 14.74
CA VAL A 239 6.63 1.54 14.43
C VAL A 239 5.67 1.19 15.57
N PRO A 240 5.08 2.19 16.26
CA PRO A 240 4.34 1.94 17.49
C PRO A 240 3.01 1.21 17.24
N ASN A 241 2.52 0.57 18.29
CA ASN A 241 1.16 0.03 18.35
C ASN A 241 0.17 1.20 18.42
N ILE A 242 -0.77 1.24 17.48
CA ILE A 242 -1.79 2.30 17.41
C ILE A 242 -3.21 1.78 17.68
N THR A 243 -3.33 0.57 18.21
CA THR A 243 -4.58 0.10 18.81
C THR A 243 -4.78 0.71 20.20
N SER A 244 -6.01 0.64 20.73
CA SER A 244 -6.27 1.02 22.12
C SER A 244 -5.74 -0.06 23.09
N GLY A 245 -5.55 0.28 24.37
CA GLY A 245 -5.19 -0.68 25.42
C GLY A 245 -3.70 -0.67 25.80
N GLU A 246 -3.30 -1.64 26.63
CA GLU A 246 -1.94 -1.71 27.18
C GLU A 246 -0.89 -1.93 26.07
N GLY A 247 0.12 -1.07 26.02
CA GLY A 247 1.15 -1.06 24.97
C GLY A 247 0.75 -0.32 23.70
N GLY A 248 -0.54 -0.03 23.51
CA GLY A 248 -1.09 0.75 22.40
C GLY A 248 -1.11 2.26 22.65
N ILE A 249 -1.77 2.99 21.75
CA ILE A 249 -1.90 4.44 21.83
C ILE A 249 -2.92 4.82 22.92
N GLY A 250 -2.42 5.45 23.98
CA GLY A 250 -3.22 5.90 25.14
C GLY A 250 -4.05 7.17 24.88
N TRP A 251 -3.95 7.75 23.69
CA TRP A 251 -4.55 9.04 23.36
C TRP A 251 -6.07 8.93 23.14
N SER A 252 -6.75 10.05 23.41
CA SER A 252 -8.13 10.30 23.03
C SER A 252 -8.26 10.48 21.51
N ALA A 253 -9.48 10.36 20.97
CA ALA A 253 -9.71 10.58 19.54
C ALA A 253 -9.31 12.00 19.10
N GLY A 254 -9.59 13.02 19.94
CA GLY A 254 -9.21 14.40 19.65
C GLY A 254 -7.70 14.60 19.60
N GLU A 255 -6.95 13.97 20.50
CA GLU A 255 -5.48 14.01 20.48
C GLU A 255 -4.89 13.32 19.25
N ILE A 256 -5.48 12.20 18.82
CA ILE A 256 -5.07 11.54 17.56
C ILE A 256 -5.33 12.46 16.37
N ALA A 257 -6.53 13.04 16.26
CA ALA A 257 -6.86 13.95 15.17
C ALA A 257 -5.94 15.19 15.15
N TYR A 258 -5.65 15.75 16.33
CA TYR A 258 -4.72 16.87 16.48
C TYR A 258 -3.27 16.51 16.11
N TYR A 259 -2.82 15.30 16.44
CA TYR A 259 -1.52 14.80 16.01
C TYR A 259 -1.44 14.68 14.48
N LEU A 260 -2.48 14.14 13.84
CA LEU A 260 -2.54 14.05 12.38
C LEU A 260 -2.56 15.43 11.70
N GLU A 261 -3.15 16.43 12.37
CA GLU A 261 -3.15 17.83 11.92
C GLU A 261 -1.80 18.53 12.08
N SER A 262 -1.20 18.42 13.26
CA SER A 262 -0.13 19.31 13.70
C SER A 262 1.25 18.65 13.80
N GLY A 263 1.26 17.33 13.96
CA GLY A 263 2.44 16.54 14.26
C GLY A 263 2.89 16.59 15.71
N PHE A 264 2.16 17.28 16.60
CA PHE A 264 2.46 17.30 18.03
C PHE A 264 1.74 16.18 18.77
N THR A 265 2.48 15.49 19.63
CA THR A 265 1.94 14.53 20.60
C THR A 265 1.35 15.27 21.81
N PRO A 266 0.47 14.62 22.60
CA PRO A 266 -0.08 15.20 23.83
C PRO A 266 0.98 15.59 24.86
N ASP A 267 2.14 14.91 24.84
CA ASP A 267 3.27 15.17 25.74
C ASP A 267 4.24 16.22 25.19
N PHE A 268 3.81 17.04 24.22
CA PHE A 268 4.57 18.11 23.57
C PHE A 268 5.81 17.66 22.77
N ASP A 269 5.94 16.37 22.47
CA ASP A 269 6.88 15.86 21.47
C ASP A 269 6.30 15.97 20.05
N THR A 270 7.09 15.64 19.02
CA THR A 270 6.71 15.76 17.60
C THR A 270 6.82 14.43 16.86
N ALA A 271 6.12 14.32 15.73
CA ALA A 271 6.29 13.20 14.80
C ALA A 271 7.77 13.05 14.39
N GLY A 272 8.27 11.81 14.44
CA GLY A 272 9.64 11.47 14.05
C GLY A 272 9.69 10.50 12.87
N GLY A 273 10.87 10.39 12.26
CA GLY A 273 11.15 9.43 11.18
C GLY A 273 10.18 9.52 9.99
N ALA A 274 9.79 8.38 9.45
CA ALA A 274 8.89 8.29 8.29
C ALA A 274 7.48 8.86 8.59
N MET A 275 7.06 8.92 9.86
CA MET A 275 5.73 9.42 10.23
C MET A 275 5.59 10.93 9.96
N VAL A 276 6.69 11.69 9.89
CA VAL A 276 6.66 13.12 9.52
C VAL A 276 6.03 13.33 8.14
N ALA A 277 6.42 12.51 7.16
CA ALA A 277 5.88 12.63 5.81
C ALA A 277 4.39 12.23 5.80
N VAL A 278 4.03 11.15 6.49
CA VAL A 278 2.62 10.71 6.63
C VAL A 278 1.79 11.83 7.24
N GLN A 279 2.23 12.39 8.37
CA GLN A 279 1.53 13.47 9.05
C GLN A 279 1.35 14.70 8.15
N LYS A 280 2.39 15.14 7.42
CA LYS A 280 2.28 16.27 6.49
C LYS A 280 1.22 16.05 5.41
N ASN A 281 1.04 14.81 4.95
CA ASN A 281 -0.03 14.46 4.04
C ASN A 281 -1.40 14.48 4.75
N MET A 282 -1.50 13.89 5.95
CA MET A 282 -2.74 13.90 6.74
C MET A 282 -3.21 15.30 7.11
N ALA A 283 -2.29 16.24 7.34
CA ALA A 283 -2.60 17.64 7.61
C ALA A 283 -3.31 18.36 6.45
N LYS A 284 -3.25 17.80 5.22
CA LYS A 284 -3.98 18.30 4.05
C LYS A 284 -5.41 17.78 3.95
N LEU A 285 -5.76 16.77 4.74
CA LEU A 285 -7.12 16.23 4.79
C LEU A 285 -8.04 17.16 5.59
N PRO A 286 -9.34 17.20 5.26
CA PRO A 286 -10.32 17.90 6.08
C PRO A 286 -10.39 17.31 7.49
N ALA A 287 -10.79 18.12 8.47
CA ALA A 287 -10.88 17.70 9.87
C ALA A 287 -11.71 16.41 10.05
N GLU A 288 -12.84 16.31 9.36
CA GLU A 288 -13.74 15.15 9.36
C GLU A 288 -13.04 13.81 9.01
N ASP A 289 -12.02 13.83 8.15
CA ASP A 289 -11.27 12.61 7.81
C ASP A 289 -10.28 12.23 8.91
N ARG A 290 -9.63 13.21 9.53
CA ARG A 290 -8.70 12.98 10.65
C ARG A 290 -9.47 12.49 11.88
N GLU A 291 -10.65 13.04 12.11
CA GLU A 291 -11.60 12.61 13.15
C GLU A 291 -12.10 11.19 12.87
N ALA A 292 -12.50 10.88 11.63
CA ALA A 292 -12.90 9.53 11.24
C ALA A 292 -11.77 8.50 11.44
N ILE A 293 -10.53 8.82 11.03
CA ILE A 293 -9.35 7.98 11.30
C ILE A 293 -9.21 7.73 12.79
N ALA A 294 -9.29 8.78 13.61
CA ALA A 294 -9.19 8.66 15.06
C ALA A 294 -10.31 7.78 15.65
N ALA A 295 -11.56 7.98 15.22
CA ALA A 295 -12.71 7.19 15.65
C ALA A 295 -12.53 5.70 15.35
N TYR A 296 -12.04 5.37 14.15
CA TYR A 296 -11.72 3.98 13.81
C TYR A 296 -10.60 3.41 14.66
N LEU A 297 -9.48 4.13 14.87
CA LEU A 297 -8.39 3.65 15.74
C LEU A 297 -8.84 3.39 17.18
N LYS A 298 -9.84 4.12 17.69
CA LYS A 298 -10.48 3.84 18.98
C LYS A 298 -11.42 2.62 18.94
N ALA A 299 -12.01 2.31 17.79
CA ALA A 299 -12.90 1.17 17.60
C ALA A 299 -12.15 -0.15 17.31
N VAL A 300 -10.91 -0.09 16.83
CA VAL A 300 -10.08 -1.29 16.59
C VAL A 300 -9.83 -2.03 17.92
N PRO A 301 -10.05 -3.35 17.97
CA PRO A 301 -9.78 -4.14 19.17
C PRO A 301 -8.34 -3.98 19.65
N ALA A 302 -8.18 -3.85 20.96
CA ALA A 302 -6.87 -3.77 21.60
C ALA A 302 -5.99 -4.96 21.24
N ARG A 303 -4.71 -4.71 20.91
CA ARG A 303 -3.71 -5.74 20.65
C ARG A 303 -2.49 -5.53 21.55
N PRO A 304 -1.87 -6.61 22.05
CA PRO A 304 -0.54 -6.50 22.62
C PRO A 304 0.46 -6.09 21.54
N ASN A 305 1.61 -5.54 21.94
CA ASN A 305 2.64 -5.12 20.99
C ASN A 305 3.10 -6.29 20.10
N GLY A 306 3.09 -6.06 18.79
CA GLY A 306 3.58 -6.99 17.76
C GLY A 306 5.10 -7.03 17.61
N TYR A 307 5.81 -6.32 18.50
CA TYR A 307 7.27 -6.29 18.61
C TYR A 307 7.66 -6.61 20.06
N PRO A 308 8.84 -7.21 20.31
CA PRO A 308 9.27 -7.51 21.66
C PRO A 308 9.34 -6.23 22.50
N ALA A 309 8.92 -6.30 23.77
CA ALA A 309 9.18 -5.22 24.73
C ALA A 309 10.69 -4.96 24.76
N ARG A 310 11.10 -3.68 24.68
CA ARG A 310 12.54 -3.35 24.81
C ARG A 310 13.03 -3.91 26.14
N GLN A 311 14.04 -4.78 26.10
CA GLN A 311 14.83 -5.13 27.28
C GLN A 311 15.78 -4.00 27.60
#